data_AF-E4ZII7-F1
#
_entry.id   AF-E4ZII7-F1
#
_cell.length_a   1.000
_cell.length_b   1.000
_cell.length_c   1.000
_cell.angle_alpha   90.00
_cell.angle_beta   90.00
_cell.angle_gamma   90.00
#
_symmetry.space_group_name_H-M   'P 1'
#
loop_
_entity.id
_entity.type
_entity.pdbx_description
1 polymer ?
#
loop_
_entity_poly.entity_id
_entity_poly.type
_entity_poly.pdbx_seq_one_letter_code
_entity_poly.pdbx_strand_id
1 'polypeptide(L)'
;MFHLNQAFHAAKAAPDTSGPGLPTEFYVRCTEGLVTYILPSYEQVRSTKIFVPSERGESQRVTAVTNLPFPIGRYLPPNGVYHDQYAIGEAMNSSAMDPRGKCLSCYRPKHGTAGPRCQKKCLICDTQDHPGKPCKRLYFELDWWKEHGRILEIGSDMPVRPSLAEWAYLSIAGILEGISAPGGPIVVCWDHPVVKEHYPRPPGPEIKHSLPATLLLAQRREMATKALPSHKLERQSSVTKAEDAQDTHDVPIAAHLDRVSGGEADLQTELDRQKVRVLELEAERDARDALITKLGKENEALKRRVAMREDQLNRITVVACEPGSTNGRKRVRREGDVGIKVEAK
;
A
#
# COMPACT_ATOMS: atom_id res chain seq x y z
N MET A 1 -19.85 -0.46 -5.96
CA MET A 1 -20.03 -0.11 -4.55
C MET A 1 -21.18 -0.97 -4.04
N PHE A 2 -20.89 -2.05 -3.31
CA PHE A 2 -21.94 -2.86 -2.68
C PHE A 2 -22.45 -2.05 -1.48
N HIS A 3 -23.52 -1.30 -1.68
CA HIS A 3 -24.18 -0.63 -0.57
C HIS A 3 -24.88 -1.69 0.26
N LEU A 4 -24.57 -1.81 1.55
CA LEU A 4 -25.40 -2.57 2.50
C LEU A 4 -26.89 -2.19 2.38
N ASN A 5 -27.20 -0.96 1.95
CA ASN A 5 -28.56 -0.51 1.66
C ASN A 5 -29.26 -1.29 0.52
N GLN A 6 -28.56 -1.81 -0.49
CA GLN A 6 -29.22 -2.61 -1.54
C GLN A 6 -29.62 -4.00 -1.03
N ALA A 7 -28.81 -4.62 -0.17
CA ALA A 7 -29.15 -5.90 0.46
C ALA A 7 -30.34 -5.76 1.43
N PHE A 8 -30.45 -4.62 2.14
CA PHE A 8 -31.61 -4.31 2.99
C PHE A 8 -32.95 -4.25 2.22
N HIS A 9 -32.92 -3.85 0.94
CA HIS A 9 -34.14 -3.84 0.12
C HIS A 9 -34.45 -5.19 -0.53
N ALA A 10 -33.45 -6.05 -0.79
CA ALA A 10 -33.66 -7.39 -1.34
C ALA A 10 -34.18 -8.40 -0.30
N ALA A 11 -33.87 -8.20 0.99
CA ALA A 11 -34.26 -9.12 2.06
C ALA A 11 -35.77 -9.10 2.42
N LYS A 12 -36.57 -8.19 1.85
CA LYS A 12 -38.00 -8.06 2.18
C LYS A 12 -38.93 -9.11 1.56
N ALA A 13 -38.40 -10.13 0.86
CA ALA A 13 -39.22 -11.06 0.06
C ALA A 13 -38.74 -12.54 0.05
N ALA A 14 -38.08 -13.03 1.10
CA ALA A 14 -37.76 -14.47 1.20
C ALA A 14 -38.63 -15.14 2.29
N PRO A 15 -39.31 -16.27 1.99
CA PRO A 15 -40.08 -17.01 2.99
C PRO A 15 -39.17 -17.64 4.05
N ASP A 16 -39.62 -17.57 5.30
CA ASP A 16 -38.99 -18.14 6.49
C ASP A 16 -38.67 -19.62 6.32
N THR A 17 -37.37 -19.96 6.25
CA THR A 17 -36.86 -21.31 6.47
C THR A 17 -35.94 -21.28 7.69
N SER A 18 -36.52 -21.15 8.87
CA SER A 18 -35.81 -21.18 10.15
C SER A 18 -35.66 -22.62 10.65
N GLY A 19 -34.42 -23.13 10.63
CA GLY A 19 -33.98 -24.18 11.55
C GLY A 19 -33.71 -23.60 12.94
N PRO A 20 -33.76 -24.40 14.01
CA PRO A 20 -33.60 -23.90 15.37
C PRO A 20 -32.11 -23.61 15.68
N GLY A 21 -31.80 -22.39 16.14
CA GLY A 21 -30.58 -22.18 16.94
C GLY A 21 -29.79 -20.89 16.78
N LEU A 22 -30.14 -19.95 15.88
CA LEU A 22 -29.48 -18.64 15.84
C LEU A 22 -30.53 -17.52 15.96
N PRO A 23 -30.38 -16.56 16.89
CA PRO A 23 -31.27 -15.42 16.99
C PRO A 23 -31.31 -14.69 15.63
N THR A 24 -32.49 -14.55 15.06
CA THR A 24 -32.76 -13.97 13.73
C THR A 24 -32.50 -12.46 13.65
N GLU A 25 -31.95 -11.89 14.71
CA GLU A 25 -31.77 -10.46 14.86
C GLU A 25 -30.46 -10.01 14.20
N PHE A 26 -30.63 -9.37 13.03
CA PHE A 26 -29.67 -8.50 12.35
C PHE A 26 -28.50 -9.20 11.63
N TYR A 27 -28.82 -10.07 10.69
CA TYR A 27 -27.84 -10.57 9.73
C TYR A 27 -28.22 -10.16 8.30
N VAL A 28 -27.24 -9.67 7.53
CA VAL A 28 -27.46 -9.44 6.11
C VAL A 28 -27.15 -10.73 5.37
N ARG A 29 -28.20 -11.36 4.85
CA ARG A 29 -28.08 -12.54 3.99
C ARG A 29 -27.49 -12.10 2.65
N CYS A 30 -26.25 -12.48 2.39
CA CYS A 30 -25.60 -12.25 1.11
C CYS A 30 -25.60 -13.53 0.28
N THR A 31 -25.89 -13.38 -1.00
CA THR A 31 -25.77 -14.45 -1.99
C THR A 31 -24.75 -14.01 -3.04
N GLU A 32 -23.64 -14.71 -3.11
CA GLU A 32 -22.65 -14.59 -4.18
C GLU A 32 -22.60 -15.97 -4.84
N GLY A 33 -22.90 -16.03 -6.14
CA GLY A 33 -23.04 -17.30 -6.85
C GLY A 33 -24.14 -18.20 -6.25
N LEU A 34 -23.74 -19.39 -5.78
CA LEU A 34 -24.63 -20.39 -5.18
C LEU A 34 -24.52 -20.44 -3.64
N VAL A 35 -23.69 -19.58 -3.04
CA VAL A 35 -23.41 -19.63 -1.60
C VAL A 35 -24.17 -18.52 -0.89
N THR A 36 -24.98 -18.93 0.08
CA THR A 36 -25.59 -18.01 1.04
C THR A 36 -24.68 -17.92 2.26
N TYR A 37 -24.32 -16.72 2.66
CA TYR A 37 -23.63 -16.46 3.92
C TYR A 37 -24.22 -15.26 4.63
N ILE A 38 -23.88 -15.16 5.92
CA ILE A 38 -24.42 -14.18 6.84
C ILE A 38 -23.32 -13.16 7.14
N LEU A 39 -23.58 -11.89 6.82
CA LEU A 39 -22.70 -10.79 7.21
C LEU A 39 -23.17 -10.14 8.51
N PRO A 40 -22.22 -9.63 9.33
CA PRO A 40 -22.56 -8.97 10.59
C PRO A 40 -23.37 -7.70 10.31
N SER A 41 -24.33 -7.41 11.19
CA SER A 41 -25.07 -6.15 11.10
C SER A 41 -24.22 -4.94 11.39
N TYR A 42 -24.71 -3.79 10.96
CA TYR A 42 -24.18 -2.48 11.33
C TYR A 42 -24.01 -2.34 12.86
N GLU A 43 -24.99 -2.78 13.65
CA GLU A 43 -24.94 -2.69 15.11
C GLU A 43 -23.88 -3.61 15.71
N GLN A 44 -23.74 -4.85 15.20
CA GLN A 44 -22.70 -5.77 15.61
C GLN A 44 -21.30 -5.20 15.30
N VAL A 45 -21.10 -4.66 14.10
CA VAL A 45 -19.84 -4.04 13.68
C VAL A 45 -19.50 -2.84 14.57
N ARG A 46 -20.49 -1.98 14.88
CA ARG A 46 -20.29 -0.78 15.69
C ARG A 46 -20.07 -1.07 17.18
N SER A 47 -20.73 -2.08 17.72
CA SER A 47 -20.67 -2.45 19.14
C SER A 47 -19.41 -3.26 19.47
N THR A 48 -18.89 -4.03 18.50
CA THR A 48 -17.70 -4.84 18.69
C THR A 48 -16.45 -3.97 18.78
N LYS A 49 -15.63 -4.20 19.81
CA LYS A 49 -14.36 -3.49 20.03
C LYS A 49 -13.22 -4.44 19.70
N ILE A 50 -12.44 -4.10 18.68
CA ILE A 50 -11.22 -4.82 18.34
C ILE A 50 -10.03 -4.02 18.85
N PHE A 51 -9.12 -4.71 19.53
CA PHE A 51 -7.86 -4.15 20.00
C PHE A 51 -6.72 -4.88 19.29
N VAL A 52 -5.78 -4.11 18.76
CA VAL A 52 -4.64 -4.62 18.01
C VAL A 52 -3.37 -4.14 18.70
N PRO A 53 -2.36 -5.00 18.90
CA PRO A 53 -1.07 -4.55 19.44
C PRO A 53 -0.40 -3.59 18.45
N SER A 54 0.00 -2.42 18.94
CA SER A 54 0.85 -1.47 18.23
C SER A 54 2.31 -1.93 18.27
N GLU A 55 3.16 -1.33 17.43
CA GLU A 55 4.61 -1.56 17.44
C GLU A 55 5.28 -1.27 18.79
N ARG A 56 4.65 -0.40 19.60
CA ARG A 56 5.12 -0.05 20.96
C ARG A 56 4.63 -1.03 22.03
N GLY A 57 3.89 -2.07 21.64
CA GLY A 57 3.25 -3.01 22.56
C GLY A 57 1.95 -2.49 23.20
N GLU A 58 1.57 -1.24 22.93
CA GLU A 58 0.30 -0.68 23.42
C GLU A 58 -0.88 -1.24 22.61
N SER A 59 -2.00 -1.52 23.28
CA SER A 59 -3.22 -1.95 22.59
C SER A 59 -3.94 -0.76 21.98
N GLN A 60 -4.05 -0.73 20.65
CA GLN A 60 -4.80 0.28 19.90
C GLN A 60 -6.20 -0.24 19.57
N ARG A 61 -7.22 0.54 19.88
CA ARG A 61 -8.59 0.23 19.44
C ARG A 61 -8.71 0.52 17.94
N VAL A 62 -9.15 -0.47 17.18
CA VAL A 62 -9.45 -0.35 15.74
C VAL A 62 -10.97 -0.35 15.57
N THR A 63 -11.47 0.66 14.84
CA THR A 63 -12.89 0.74 14.47
C THR A 63 -13.07 0.08 13.12
N ALA A 64 -13.88 -0.97 13.07
CA ALA A 64 -14.19 -1.66 11.83
C ALA A 64 -14.96 -0.74 10.85
N VAL A 65 -14.69 -0.87 9.56
CA VAL A 65 -15.50 -0.21 8.53
C VAL A 65 -16.90 -0.78 8.53
N THR A 66 -17.89 0.03 8.19
CA THR A 66 -19.28 -0.44 8.08
C THR A 66 -19.57 -1.05 6.72
N ASN A 67 -18.84 -0.66 5.68
CA ASN A 67 -18.98 -1.16 4.30
C ASN A 67 -17.60 -1.41 3.71
N LEU A 68 -17.44 -2.53 2.99
CA LEU A 68 -16.24 -2.83 2.23
C LEU A 68 -16.33 -2.18 0.82
N PRO A 69 -15.30 -1.46 0.35
CA PRO A 69 -15.30 -0.89 -1.01
C PRO A 69 -15.27 -1.95 -2.12
N PHE A 70 -14.73 -3.14 -1.85
CA PHE A 70 -14.62 -4.25 -2.80
C PHE A 70 -15.45 -5.48 -2.38
N PRO A 71 -15.75 -6.41 -3.31
CA PRO A 71 -16.27 -7.74 -2.95
C PRO A 71 -15.31 -8.48 -2.02
N ILE A 72 -15.86 -9.30 -1.12
CA ILE A 72 -15.10 -10.02 -0.09
C ILE A 72 -13.96 -10.85 -0.69
N GLY A 73 -14.21 -11.51 -1.82
CA GLY A 73 -13.20 -12.32 -2.50
C GLY A 73 -11.93 -11.55 -2.91
N ARG A 74 -11.97 -10.21 -3.03
CA ARG A 74 -10.75 -9.42 -3.30
C ARG A 74 -9.87 -9.22 -2.06
N TYR A 75 -10.43 -9.33 -0.86
CA TYR A 75 -9.69 -9.28 0.41
C TYR A 75 -9.25 -10.65 0.91
N LEU A 76 -9.40 -11.68 0.09
CA LEU A 76 -8.86 -12.99 0.37
C LEU A 76 -7.46 -13.08 -0.30
N PRO A 77 -6.44 -13.58 0.42
CA PRO A 77 -5.12 -13.75 -0.16
C PRO A 77 -5.13 -14.60 -1.45
N PRO A 78 -4.24 -14.35 -2.42
CA PRO A 78 -4.20 -15.15 -3.64
C PRO A 78 -3.97 -16.64 -3.32
N ASN A 79 -4.66 -17.53 -4.04
CA ASN A 79 -4.52 -18.97 -3.81
C ASN A 79 -3.11 -19.49 -4.14
N GLY A 80 -2.50 -20.32 -3.29
CA GLY A 80 -1.11 -20.78 -3.40
C GLY A 80 -0.09 -19.73 -2.98
N VAL A 81 1.14 -19.84 -3.49
CA VAL A 81 2.25 -18.93 -3.10
C VAL A 81 1.99 -17.50 -3.57
N TYR A 82 2.05 -16.54 -2.66
CA TYR A 82 1.86 -15.13 -2.94
C TYR A 82 2.83 -14.23 -2.17
N HIS A 83 2.86 -12.96 -2.54
CA HIS A 83 3.72 -11.96 -1.95
C HIS A 83 2.90 -10.88 -1.24
N ASP A 84 3.06 -10.82 0.07
CA ASP A 84 2.42 -9.84 0.93
C ASP A 84 3.21 -8.53 1.00
N GLN A 85 2.52 -7.40 1.16
CA GLN A 85 3.11 -6.06 1.29
C GLN A 85 4.21 -6.00 2.36
N TYR A 86 3.99 -6.65 3.50
CA TYR A 86 4.93 -6.62 4.62
C TYR A 86 6.00 -7.71 4.52
N ALA A 87 5.71 -8.81 3.80
CA ALA A 87 6.67 -9.91 3.61
C ALA A 87 7.71 -9.62 2.51
N ILE A 88 7.42 -8.72 1.57
CA ILE A 88 8.32 -8.38 0.47
C ILE A 88 9.60 -7.62 0.94
N GLY A 89 9.56 -7.02 2.14
CA GLY A 89 10.71 -6.36 2.79
C GLY A 89 11.32 -5.20 1.99
N GLU A 90 12.50 -4.74 2.42
CA GLU A 90 13.24 -3.65 1.76
C GLU A 90 13.65 -3.95 0.32
N ALA A 91 13.69 -5.22 -0.08
CA ALA A 91 14.16 -5.67 -1.39
C ALA A 91 13.35 -5.08 -2.57
N MET A 92 12.11 -4.63 -2.35
CA MET A 92 11.34 -3.87 -3.34
C MET A 92 11.12 -2.39 -2.99
N ASN A 93 11.34 -1.97 -1.73
CA ASN A 93 10.70 -0.79 -1.16
C ASN A 93 11.31 0.59 -1.44
N SER A 94 12.43 0.72 -2.16
CA SER A 94 12.99 2.09 -2.35
C SER A 94 13.37 2.46 -3.78
N SER A 95 13.66 1.51 -4.65
CA SER A 95 13.99 1.82 -6.04
C SER A 95 13.21 1.00 -7.05
N ALA A 96 12.84 -0.25 -6.77
CA ALA A 96 12.18 -1.15 -7.73
C ALA A 96 10.72 -0.76 -8.03
N MET A 97 10.09 -0.03 -7.12
CA MET A 97 8.67 0.33 -7.20
C MET A 97 8.42 1.77 -7.68
N ASP A 98 9.42 2.50 -8.17
CA ASP A 98 9.21 3.90 -8.62
C ASP A 98 8.04 4.04 -9.62
N PRO A 99 6.98 4.81 -9.27
CA PRO A 99 5.82 5.04 -10.14
C PRO A 99 6.18 5.66 -11.48
N ARG A 100 7.31 6.38 -11.54
CA ARG A 100 7.71 7.20 -12.69
C ARG A 100 8.44 6.43 -13.78
N GLY A 101 8.60 5.11 -13.65
CA GLY A 101 9.39 4.46 -14.67
C GLY A 101 9.67 2.99 -14.56
N LYS A 102 8.90 2.13 -13.89
CA LYS A 102 9.19 0.66 -13.90
C LYS A 102 8.00 -0.22 -14.32
N CYS A 103 8.32 -1.36 -14.94
CA CYS A 103 7.36 -2.38 -15.36
C CYS A 103 6.97 -3.28 -14.17
N LEU A 104 5.67 -3.51 -13.93
CA LEU A 104 5.21 -4.33 -12.80
C LEU A 104 5.44 -5.84 -12.99
N SER A 105 5.73 -6.28 -14.20
CA SER A 105 6.10 -7.68 -14.46
C SER A 105 7.58 -7.88 -14.12
N CYS A 106 8.48 -7.11 -14.73
CA CYS A 106 9.93 -7.35 -14.66
C CYS A 106 10.71 -6.40 -13.76
N TYR A 107 10.06 -5.39 -13.18
CA TYR A 107 10.61 -4.33 -12.31
C TYR A 107 11.83 -3.58 -12.89
N ARG A 108 11.94 -3.56 -14.22
CA ARG A 108 12.94 -2.77 -14.95
C ARG A 108 12.34 -1.46 -15.45
N PRO A 109 13.16 -0.48 -15.86
CA PRO A 109 12.69 0.76 -16.45
C PRO A 109 11.59 0.55 -17.51
N LYS A 110 10.58 1.42 -17.50
CA LYS A 110 9.26 1.24 -18.10
C LYS A 110 9.45 0.96 -19.59
N HIS A 111 9.09 -0.26 -19.98
CA HIS A 111 8.74 -0.54 -21.36
C HIS A 111 7.43 0.21 -21.58
N GLY A 112 7.47 1.34 -22.29
CA GLY A 112 6.35 2.29 -22.38
C GLY A 112 5.06 1.62 -22.87
N THR A 113 3.91 2.25 -22.60
CA THR A 113 2.61 1.83 -23.15
C THR A 113 2.56 1.93 -24.68
N ALA A 114 3.37 2.82 -25.27
CA ALA A 114 3.62 2.93 -26.71
C ALA A 114 4.85 2.12 -27.18
N GLY A 115 5.54 1.42 -26.27
CA GLY A 115 6.70 0.58 -26.56
C GLY A 115 6.33 -0.91 -26.63
N PRO A 116 7.30 -1.78 -26.96
CA PRO A 116 7.07 -3.23 -26.96
C PRO A 116 6.60 -3.69 -25.58
N ARG A 117 5.54 -4.51 -25.55
CA ARG A 117 5.05 -5.17 -24.32
C ARG A 117 6.23 -5.81 -23.60
N CYS A 118 6.20 -5.85 -22.27
CA CYS A 118 7.27 -6.49 -21.51
C CYS A 118 7.41 -7.96 -21.94
N GLN A 119 8.53 -8.33 -22.57
CA GLN A 119 8.82 -9.71 -22.99
C GLN A 119 9.53 -10.53 -21.90
N LYS A 120 9.74 -9.94 -20.72
CA LYS A 120 10.43 -10.60 -19.62
C LYS A 120 9.42 -11.35 -18.76
N LYS A 121 9.86 -12.49 -18.23
CA LYS A 121 9.16 -13.18 -17.16
C LYS A 121 8.91 -12.25 -15.98
N CYS A 122 7.76 -12.42 -15.35
CA CYS A 122 7.43 -11.68 -14.16
C CYS A 122 8.32 -12.13 -13.00
N LEU A 123 8.90 -11.19 -12.24
CA LEU A 123 9.75 -11.53 -11.11
C LEU A 123 8.98 -12.14 -9.92
N ILE A 124 7.65 -12.03 -9.90
CA ILE A 124 6.80 -12.55 -8.83
C ILE A 124 6.39 -14.00 -9.12
N CYS A 125 5.83 -14.29 -10.30
CA CYS A 125 5.33 -15.62 -10.64
C CYS A 125 6.21 -16.40 -11.64
N ASP A 126 7.29 -15.82 -12.15
CA ASP A 126 8.17 -16.35 -13.22
C ASP A 126 7.47 -16.67 -14.55
N THR A 127 6.25 -16.17 -14.78
CA THR A 127 5.50 -16.38 -16.04
C THR A 127 5.51 -15.14 -16.95
N GLN A 128 5.11 -15.32 -18.22
CA GLN A 128 4.98 -14.22 -19.19
C GLN A 128 3.51 -13.85 -19.47
N ASP A 129 2.57 -14.34 -18.66
CA ASP A 129 1.14 -14.33 -18.99
C ASP A 129 0.48 -12.96 -18.84
N HIS A 130 1.14 -12.03 -18.16
CA HIS A 130 0.57 -10.72 -17.83
C HIS A 130 1.59 -9.58 -18.09
N PRO A 131 2.03 -9.40 -19.34
CA PRO A 131 3.07 -8.45 -19.69
C PRO A 131 2.58 -7.00 -19.48
N GLY A 132 3.29 -6.25 -18.64
CA GLY A 132 2.95 -4.86 -18.33
C GLY A 132 1.78 -4.69 -17.35
N LYS A 133 1.11 -5.78 -16.96
CA LYS A 133 0.05 -5.79 -15.95
C LYS A 133 0.61 -6.17 -14.57
N PRO A 134 -0.05 -5.75 -13.47
CA PRO A 134 0.30 -6.20 -12.13
C PRO A 134 0.19 -7.73 -12.02
N CYS A 135 1.08 -8.34 -11.25
CA CYS A 135 0.97 -9.78 -10.97
C CYS A 135 -0.12 -10.02 -9.93
N LYS A 136 -1.07 -10.92 -10.21
CA LYS A 136 -2.14 -11.31 -9.27
C LYS A 136 -1.65 -12.02 -8.00
N ARG A 137 -0.35 -12.37 -7.94
CA ARG A 137 0.30 -12.91 -6.74
C ARG A 137 0.77 -11.82 -5.77
N LEU A 138 0.59 -10.54 -6.11
CA LEU A 138 0.83 -9.41 -5.20
C LEU A 138 -0.42 -9.17 -4.35
N TYR A 139 -0.23 -8.96 -3.06
CA TYR A 139 -1.32 -8.76 -2.11
C TYR A 139 -1.06 -7.53 -1.24
N PHE A 140 -1.39 -6.35 -1.79
CA PHE A 140 -1.05 -5.03 -1.25
C PHE A 140 -2.29 -4.19 -0.98
N GLU A 141 -2.18 -3.26 -0.04
CA GLU A 141 -3.25 -2.33 0.33
C GLU A 141 -3.57 -1.37 -0.82
N LEU A 142 -4.82 -0.87 -0.85
CA LEU A 142 -5.28 0.04 -1.90
C LEU A 142 -4.44 1.33 -1.96
N ASP A 143 -4.05 1.86 -0.80
CA ASP A 143 -3.29 3.11 -0.73
C ASP A 143 -1.87 2.93 -1.27
N TRP A 144 -1.26 1.76 -1.07
CA TRP A 144 -0.01 1.40 -1.73
C TRP A 144 -0.15 1.51 -3.25
N TRP A 145 -1.22 0.98 -3.85
CA TRP A 145 -1.41 1.09 -5.31
C TRP A 145 -1.52 2.56 -5.76
N LYS A 146 -2.27 3.38 -5.02
CA LYS A 146 -2.45 4.81 -5.33
C LYS A 146 -1.13 5.59 -5.26
N GLU A 147 -0.36 5.41 -4.19
CA GLU A 147 0.96 6.04 -4.00
C GLU A 147 1.92 5.71 -5.15
N HIS A 148 1.78 4.52 -5.73
CA HIS A 148 2.56 4.05 -6.86
C HIS A 148 1.92 4.37 -8.23
N GLY A 149 0.98 5.32 -8.27
CA GLY A 149 0.36 5.82 -9.50
C GLY A 149 -0.49 4.77 -10.21
N ARG A 150 -1.02 3.79 -9.47
CA ARG A 150 -1.86 2.70 -9.99
C ARG A 150 -3.24 2.80 -9.34
N ILE A 151 -4.25 3.11 -10.14
CA ILE A 151 -5.63 3.10 -9.67
C ILE A 151 -6.19 1.72 -10.00
N LEU A 152 -6.55 0.95 -8.97
CA LEU A 152 -7.31 -0.27 -9.15
C LEU A 152 -8.77 0.08 -9.39
N GLU A 153 -9.27 -0.28 -10.57
CA GLU A 153 -10.69 -0.13 -10.88
C GLU A 153 -11.54 -1.03 -10.00
N ILE A 154 -12.80 -0.64 -9.76
CA ILE A 154 -13.76 -1.41 -8.96
C ILE A 154 -13.96 -2.82 -9.54
N GLY A 155 -13.98 -2.94 -10.87
CA GLY A 155 -14.10 -4.22 -11.59
C GLY A 155 -12.79 -5.00 -11.75
N SER A 156 -11.68 -4.52 -11.17
CA SER A 156 -10.41 -5.25 -11.21
C SER A 156 -10.51 -6.55 -10.42
N ASP A 157 -9.93 -7.62 -10.96
CA ASP A 157 -9.78 -8.93 -10.31
C ASP A 157 -8.50 -9.02 -9.47
N MET A 158 -7.82 -7.89 -9.23
CA MET A 158 -6.61 -7.85 -8.42
C MET A 158 -6.95 -8.01 -6.95
N PRO A 159 -6.34 -8.96 -6.24
CA PRO A 159 -6.50 -9.09 -4.81
C PRO A 159 -5.86 -7.88 -4.09
N VAL A 160 -6.48 -7.45 -3.00
CA VAL A 160 -6.13 -6.26 -2.24
C VAL A 160 -6.03 -6.64 -0.78
N ARG A 161 -4.90 -6.30 -0.14
CA ARG A 161 -4.76 -6.49 1.30
C ARG A 161 -5.71 -5.53 2.02
N PRO A 162 -6.57 -6.02 2.93
CA PRO A 162 -7.44 -5.15 3.71
C PRO A 162 -6.61 -4.23 4.59
N SER A 163 -7.02 -2.97 4.69
CA SER A 163 -6.58 -2.08 5.77
C SER A 163 -6.99 -2.65 7.14
N LEU A 164 -6.41 -2.15 8.23
CA LEU A 164 -6.76 -2.58 9.59
C LEU A 164 -8.27 -2.51 9.89
N ALA A 165 -8.95 -1.47 9.42
CA ALA A 165 -10.39 -1.29 9.63
C ALA A 165 -11.23 -2.27 8.79
N GLU A 166 -10.78 -2.63 7.58
CA GLU A 166 -11.41 -3.65 6.74
C GLU A 166 -11.15 -5.05 7.28
N TRP A 167 -9.93 -5.33 7.76
CA TRP A 167 -9.59 -6.60 8.41
C TRP A 167 -10.43 -6.79 9.67
N ALA A 168 -10.57 -5.75 10.50
CA ALA A 168 -11.45 -5.79 11.66
C ALA A 168 -12.90 -6.17 11.30
N TYR A 169 -13.45 -5.62 10.21
CA TYR A 169 -14.78 -6.03 9.71
C TYR A 169 -14.81 -7.52 9.30
N LEU A 170 -13.82 -7.97 8.53
CA LEU A 170 -13.73 -9.36 8.05
C LEU A 170 -13.53 -10.36 9.19
N SER A 171 -12.84 -9.96 10.28
CA SER A 171 -12.72 -10.76 11.49
C SER A 171 -14.04 -10.84 12.27
N ILE A 172 -14.80 -9.75 12.38
CA ILE A 172 -16.15 -9.76 12.99
C ILE A 172 -17.09 -10.67 12.19
N ALA A 173 -16.94 -10.69 10.87
CA ALA A 173 -17.70 -11.56 9.98
C ALA A 173 -17.28 -13.04 10.06
N GLY A 174 -16.22 -13.38 10.80
CA GLY A 174 -15.70 -14.75 10.90
C GLY A 174 -15.06 -15.27 9.61
N ILE A 175 -14.68 -14.38 8.69
CA ILE A 175 -14.05 -14.71 7.41
C ILE A 175 -12.54 -14.84 7.58
N LEU A 176 -11.95 -13.94 8.39
CA LEU A 176 -10.54 -13.94 8.75
C LEU A 176 -10.40 -14.16 10.25
N GLU A 177 -9.25 -14.69 10.69
CA GLU A 177 -8.92 -14.73 12.12
C GLU A 177 -8.70 -13.30 12.67
N GLY A 178 -8.65 -13.19 14.00
CA GLY A 178 -8.37 -11.94 14.68
C GLY A 178 -7.00 -11.36 14.34
N ILE A 179 -6.85 -10.05 14.44
CA ILE A 179 -5.62 -9.35 14.07
C ILE A 179 -4.56 -9.56 15.15
N SER A 180 -3.62 -10.49 14.92
CA SER A 180 -2.49 -10.70 15.85
C SER A 180 -1.42 -9.61 15.72
N ALA A 181 -1.18 -9.11 14.51
CA ALA A 181 -0.23 -8.03 14.22
C ALA A 181 -0.65 -7.26 12.95
N PRO A 182 -0.54 -5.92 12.91
CA PRO A 182 -0.92 -5.11 11.73
C PRO A 182 -0.25 -5.53 10.42
N GLY A 183 1.06 -5.78 10.46
CA GLY A 183 1.86 -6.26 9.33
C GLY A 183 1.94 -7.79 9.23
N GLY A 184 1.16 -8.50 10.06
CA GLY A 184 1.19 -9.96 10.14
C GLY A 184 0.56 -10.66 8.94
N PRO A 185 0.71 -11.99 8.86
CA PRO A 185 0.01 -12.81 7.90
C PRO A 185 -1.51 -12.70 8.10
N ILE A 186 -2.26 -12.66 7.00
CA ILE A 186 -3.73 -12.74 7.06
C ILE A 186 -4.10 -14.22 7.03
N VAL A 187 -4.74 -14.67 8.11
CA VAL A 187 -5.19 -16.07 8.26
C VAL A 187 -6.68 -16.15 7.95
N VAL A 188 -7.04 -17.05 7.03
CA VAL A 188 -8.43 -17.26 6.60
C VAL A 188 -9.12 -18.31 7.47
N CYS A 189 -10.39 -18.08 7.81
CA CYS A 189 -11.21 -19.06 8.50
C CYS A 189 -11.74 -20.10 7.50
N TRP A 190 -11.05 -21.24 7.38
CA TRP A 190 -11.37 -22.30 6.41
C TRP A 190 -12.80 -22.83 6.47
N ASP A 191 -13.46 -22.71 7.62
CA ASP A 191 -14.83 -23.17 7.77
C ASP A 191 -15.90 -22.23 7.19
N HIS A 192 -15.55 -20.98 6.91
CA HIS A 192 -16.47 -19.98 6.39
C HIS A 192 -16.92 -20.30 4.95
N PRO A 193 -18.22 -20.25 4.61
CA PRO A 193 -18.72 -20.63 3.28
C PRO A 193 -18.06 -19.87 2.12
N VAL A 194 -17.85 -18.56 2.27
CA VAL A 194 -17.15 -17.74 1.26
C VAL A 194 -15.70 -18.17 1.05
N VAL A 195 -15.02 -18.57 2.12
CA VAL A 195 -13.62 -19.05 2.04
C VAL A 195 -13.59 -20.39 1.31
N LYS A 196 -14.53 -21.30 1.61
CA LYS A 196 -14.68 -22.59 0.90
C LYS A 196 -14.98 -22.42 -0.59
N GLU A 197 -15.82 -21.46 -0.95
CA GLU A 197 -16.12 -21.15 -2.36
C GLU A 197 -14.91 -20.55 -3.08
N HIS A 198 -14.22 -19.62 -2.44
CA HIS A 198 -13.05 -18.96 -3.01
C HIS A 198 -11.85 -19.92 -3.18
N TYR A 199 -11.69 -20.87 -2.26
CA TYR A 199 -10.62 -21.87 -2.27
C TYR A 199 -11.20 -23.30 -2.37
N PRO A 200 -11.72 -23.71 -3.53
CA PRO A 200 -12.39 -25.00 -3.68
C PRO A 200 -11.45 -26.20 -3.57
N ARG A 201 -10.12 -25.98 -3.71
CA ARG A 201 -9.09 -27.03 -3.69
C ARG A 201 -7.78 -26.52 -3.07
N PRO A 202 -7.02 -27.40 -2.39
CA PRO A 202 -5.65 -27.11 -2.01
C PRO A 202 -4.73 -26.93 -3.25
N PRO A 203 -3.56 -26.27 -3.09
CA PRO A 203 -3.03 -25.69 -1.86
C PRO A 203 -3.75 -24.39 -1.48
N GLY A 204 -3.82 -24.07 -0.19
CA GLY A 204 -4.32 -22.78 0.29
C GLY A 204 -3.35 -21.61 0.05
N PRO A 205 -3.68 -20.40 0.50
CA PRO A 205 -2.76 -19.27 0.40
C PRO A 205 -1.51 -19.49 1.25
N GLU A 206 -0.34 -19.23 0.67
CA GLU A 206 0.97 -19.38 1.32
C GLU A 206 1.82 -18.13 1.10
N ILE A 207 2.24 -17.47 2.18
CA ILE A 207 3.05 -16.25 2.11
C ILE A 207 4.50 -16.62 1.77
N LYS A 208 5.03 -15.97 0.75
CA LYS A 208 6.45 -16.05 0.42
C LYS A 208 7.22 -14.97 1.16
N HIS A 209 7.95 -15.37 2.20
CA HIS A 209 8.75 -14.48 3.07
C HIS A 209 10.05 -13.95 2.44
N SER A 210 10.37 -14.31 1.20
CA SER A 210 11.53 -13.78 0.48
C SER A 210 11.33 -13.83 -1.04
N LEU A 211 11.78 -12.79 -1.74
CA LEU A 211 12.05 -12.94 -3.17
C LEU A 211 13.23 -13.91 -3.33
N PRO A 212 13.30 -14.72 -4.40
CA PRO A 212 14.48 -15.51 -4.67
C PRO A 212 15.71 -14.57 -4.70
N ALA A 213 16.78 -14.98 -4.03
CA ALA A 213 18.01 -14.21 -3.81
C ALA A 213 18.68 -13.68 -5.10
N THR A 214 18.17 -14.05 -6.27
CA THR A 214 18.55 -13.55 -7.60
C THR A 214 18.35 -12.04 -7.81
N LEU A 215 17.75 -11.33 -6.85
CA LEU A 215 17.66 -9.87 -6.81
C LEU A 215 18.71 -9.18 -5.93
N LEU A 216 19.86 -9.81 -5.65
CA LEU A 216 21.05 -9.08 -5.20
C LEU A 216 21.58 -8.17 -6.32
N LEU A 217 20.92 -7.03 -6.50
CA LEU A 217 21.38 -5.88 -7.29
C LEU A 217 22.76 -5.39 -6.82
N ALA A 218 23.14 -5.68 -5.58
CA ALA A 218 24.49 -5.47 -5.05
C ALA A 218 25.53 -6.33 -5.80
N GLN A 219 25.27 -7.64 -6.00
CA GLN A 219 26.18 -8.53 -6.73
C GLN A 219 26.31 -8.17 -8.23
N ARG A 220 25.24 -7.63 -8.86
CA ARG A 220 25.33 -7.15 -10.25
C ARG A 220 26.09 -5.83 -10.39
N ARG A 221 26.01 -4.94 -9.39
CA ARG A 221 26.86 -3.72 -9.36
C ARG A 221 28.32 -4.08 -9.14
N GLU A 222 28.61 -5.07 -8.30
CA GLU A 222 29.96 -5.57 -8.06
C GLU A 222 30.55 -6.32 -9.27
N MET A 223 29.72 -7.07 -10.02
CA MET A 223 30.15 -7.72 -11.27
C MET A 223 30.25 -6.73 -12.44
N ALA A 224 29.44 -5.66 -12.48
CA ALA A 224 29.56 -4.61 -13.50
C ALA A 224 30.77 -3.70 -13.28
N THR A 225 31.23 -3.50 -12.03
CA THR A 225 32.50 -2.83 -11.74
C THR A 225 33.71 -3.74 -11.91
N LYS A 226 33.54 -5.07 -11.79
CA LYS A 226 34.62 -6.06 -12.04
C LYS A 226 34.75 -6.51 -13.51
N ALA A 227 33.83 -6.15 -14.41
CA ALA A 227 33.85 -6.57 -15.82
C ALA A 227 33.92 -5.39 -16.81
N LEU A 228 35.07 -4.71 -16.87
CA LEU A 228 35.93 -4.62 -18.06
C LEU A 228 37.07 -3.61 -17.75
N PRO A 229 38.34 -4.02 -17.81
CA PRO A 229 39.42 -3.06 -18.01
C PRO A 229 39.27 -2.52 -19.44
N SER A 230 38.94 -1.24 -19.58
CA SER A 230 39.08 -0.54 -20.86
C SER A 230 40.55 -0.56 -21.23
N HIS A 231 40.86 -1.52 -22.09
CA HIS A 231 42.12 -1.71 -22.75
C HIS A 231 42.50 -0.39 -23.43
N LYS A 232 43.70 0.06 -23.09
CA LYS A 232 44.53 0.98 -23.87
C LYS A 232 44.36 0.68 -25.36
N LEU A 233 43.90 1.67 -26.12
CA LEU A 233 44.28 1.78 -27.53
C LEU A 233 45.61 2.53 -27.56
N GLU A 234 46.66 1.77 -27.87
CA GLU A 234 47.72 2.11 -28.80
C GLU A 234 48.45 3.45 -28.61
N ARG A 235 49.67 3.37 -28.05
CA ARG A 235 50.84 3.89 -28.74
C ARG A 235 52.01 2.92 -28.62
N GLN A 236 52.44 2.49 -29.80
CA GLN A 236 53.54 1.57 -30.08
C GLN A 236 54.90 2.20 -29.75
N SER A 237 55.80 1.36 -29.27
CA SER A 237 57.28 1.35 -29.38
C SER A 237 57.81 0.73 -28.07
N SER A 238 58.67 -0.27 -28.00
CA SER A 238 59.43 -1.06 -28.97
C SER A 238 60.20 -2.11 -28.14
N VAL A 239 60.35 -3.35 -28.65
CA VAL A 239 61.59 -4.16 -28.56
C VAL A 239 62.13 -4.48 -27.14
N THR A 240 61.97 -5.69 -26.59
CA THR A 240 62.88 -6.87 -26.66
C THR A 240 62.24 -7.97 -25.77
N LYS A 241 61.99 -9.20 -26.22
CA LYS A 241 62.82 -10.43 -26.21
C LYS A 241 63.54 -10.81 -24.90
N ALA A 242 63.47 -12.13 -24.61
CA ALA A 242 64.21 -12.98 -23.65
C ALA A 242 63.62 -12.97 -22.22
N GLU A 243 63.07 -14.06 -21.68
CA GLU A 243 63.58 -15.42 -21.34
C GLU A 243 63.53 -15.59 -19.81
N ASP A 244 63.14 -16.79 -19.42
CA ASP A 244 63.22 -17.45 -18.11
C ASP A 244 64.00 -16.79 -16.96
N ALA A 245 63.40 -16.78 -15.77
CA ALA A 245 64.05 -17.27 -14.55
C ALA A 245 63.05 -17.34 -13.39
N GLN A 246 62.99 -18.51 -12.76
CA GLN A 246 62.70 -18.63 -11.34
C GLN A 246 63.74 -17.81 -10.58
N ASP A 247 63.34 -16.90 -9.69
CA ASP A 247 64.13 -16.67 -8.48
C ASP A 247 63.31 -16.06 -7.35
N THR A 248 63.40 -16.73 -6.22
CA THR A 248 63.03 -16.29 -4.88
C THR A 248 64.00 -15.20 -4.44
N HIS A 249 63.54 -14.01 -4.06
CA HIS A 249 64.26 -13.19 -3.08
C HIS A 249 63.40 -12.12 -2.41
N ASP A 250 63.70 -11.97 -1.12
CA ASP A 250 63.16 -11.02 -0.15
C ASP A 250 63.05 -9.58 -0.66
N VAL A 251 61.85 -9.03 -0.55
CA VAL A 251 61.58 -7.61 -0.80
C VAL A 251 62.04 -6.80 0.42
N PRO A 252 62.88 -5.76 0.26
CA PRO A 252 63.30 -4.91 1.37
C PRO A 252 62.10 -4.15 1.96
N ILE A 253 61.87 -4.36 3.25
CA ILE A 253 60.79 -3.77 4.07
C ILE A 253 60.78 -2.22 4.02
N ALA A 254 61.87 -1.58 3.61
CA ALA A 254 62.01 -0.12 3.56
C ALA A 254 61.15 0.58 2.48
N ALA A 255 60.69 -0.10 1.42
CA ALA A 255 59.86 0.52 0.38
C ALA A 255 58.35 0.53 0.69
N HIS A 256 57.93 -0.09 1.81
CA HIS A 256 56.52 -0.21 2.18
C HIS A 256 56.01 0.92 3.09
N LEU A 257 56.89 1.72 3.68
CA LEU A 257 56.52 2.79 4.62
C LEU A 257 56.08 4.09 3.94
N ASP A 258 56.65 4.46 2.78
CA ASP A 258 56.22 5.65 2.03
C ASP A 258 54.81 5.50 1.42
N ARG A 259 54.35 4.26 1.20
CA ARG A 259 53.01 3.98 0.64
C ARG A 259 51.89 4.05 1.68
N VAL A 260 52.22 3.95 2.98
CA VAL A 260 51.25 4.05 4.08
C VAL A 260 51.01 5.51 4.48
N SER A 261 52.05 6.35 4.40
CA SER A 261 51.94 7.79 4.76
C SER A 261 51.02 8.57 3.81
N GLY A 262 50.95 8.22 2.52
CA GLY A 262 50.02 8.85 1.57
C GLY A 262 48.54 8.56 1.83
N GLY A 263 48.22 7.37 2.36
CA GLY A 263 46.83 6.97 2.63
C GLY A 263 46.19 7.69 3.81
N GLU A 264 46.99 8.13 4.78
CA GLU A 264 46.50 8.83 5.97
C GLU A 264 46.01 10.25 5.64
N ALA A 265 46.71 10.96 4.74
CA ALA A 265 46.31 12.28 4.26
C ALA A 265 44.99 12.24 3.46
N ASP A 266 44.81 11.19 2.64
CA ASP A 266 43.57 10.99 1.88
C ASP A 266 42.37 10.67 2.79
N LEU A 267 42.59 9.83 3.82
CA LEU A 267 41.57 9.51 4.82
C LEU A 267 41.17 10.74 5.65
N GLN A 268 42.14 11.57 6.04
CA GLN A 268 41.87 12.80 6.78
C GLN A 268 41.05 13.79 5.94
N THR A 269 41.38 13.94 4.65
CA THR A 269 40.63 14.78 3.71
C THR A 269 39.19 14.29 3.54
N GLU A 270 38.98 12.98 3.44
CA GLU A 270 37.63 12.41 3.32
C GLU A 270 36.82 12.57 4.61
N LEU A 271 37.45 12.40 5.78
CA LEU A 271 36.82 12.64 7.07
C LEU A 271 36.34 14.10 7.20
N ASP A 272 37.16 15.05 6.78
CA ASP A 272 36.80 16.47 6.87
C ASP A 272 35.68 16.83 5.88
N ARG A 273 35.64 16.21 4.68
CA ARG A 273 34.48 16.31 3.78
C ARG A 273 33.21 15.76 4.39
N GLN A 274 33.29 14.62 5.09
CA GLN A 274 32.13 14.04 5.76
C GLN A 274 31.62 14.93 6.90
N LYS A 275 32.51 15.56 7.67
CA LYS A 275 32.12 16.53 8.72
C LYS A 275 31.36 17.73 8.13
N VAL A 276 31.84 18.29 7.02
CA VAL A 276 31.14 19.39 6.34
C VAL A 276 29.75 18.94 5.89
N ARG A 277 29.63 17.75 5.30
CA ARG A 277 28.35 17.20 4.88
C ARG A 277 27.37 16.97 6.04
N VAL A 278 27.87 16.55 7.20
CA VAL A 278 27.04 16.39 8.41
C VAL A 278 26.51 17.74 8.88
N LEU A 279 27.35 18.79 8.91
CA LEU A 279 26.93 20.13 9.28
C LEU A 279 25.89 20.71 8.32
N GLU A 280 26.02 20.46 7.02
CA GLU A 280 25.02 20.86 6.02
C GLU A 280 23.67 20.18 6.26
N LEU A 281 23.68 18.87 6.55
CA LEU A 281 22.46 18.11 6.83
C LEU A 281 21.79 18.53 8.15
N GLU A 282 22.58 18.89 9.16
CA GLU A 282 22.07 19.45 10.42
C GLU A 282 21.39 20.81 10.18
N ALA A 283 22.01 21.68 9.39
CA ALA A 283 21.42 22.97 9.01
C ALA A 283 20.11 22.79 8.20
N GLU A 284 20.06 21.82 7.27
CA GLU A 284 18.84 21.47 6.54
C GLU A 284 17.73 20.95 7.46
N ARG A 285 18.08 20.11 8.44
CA ARG A 285 17.12 19.59 9.43
C ARG A 285 16.53 20.73 10.25
N ASP A 286 17.37 21.62 10.77
CA ASP A 286 16.92 22.73 11.60
C ASP A 286 16.04 23.72 10.80
N ALA A 287 16.35 23.92 9.50
CA ALA A 287 15.49 24.69 8.60
C ALA A 287 14.11 24.04 8.38
N ARG A 288 14.06 22.70 8.26
CA ARG A 288 12.79 21.95 8.15
C ARG A 288 11.98 22.03 9.44
N ASP A 289 12.61 21.92 10.60
CA ASP A 289 11.93 22.01 11.90
C ASP A 289 11.35 23.42 12.14
N ALA A 290 12.07 24.46 11.71
CA ALA A 290 11.54 25.83 11.71
C ALA A 290 10.30 25.98 10.80
N LEU A 291 10.31 25.36 9.61
CA LEU A 291 9.17 25.36 8.70
C LEU A 291 7.97 24.60 9.27
N ILE A 292 8.19 23.43 9.87
CA ILE A 292 7.14 22.64 10.54
C ILE A 292 6.50 23.47 11.66
N THR A 293 7.30 24.14 12.48
CA THR A 293 6.82 25.01 13.56
C THR A 293 5.98 26.17 13.02
N LYS A 294 6.41 26.79 11.91
CA LYS A 294 5.66 27.86 11.24
C LYS A 294 4.30 27.37 10.73
N LEU A 295 4.29 26.25 9.99
CA LEU A 295 3.05 25.65 9.46
C LEU A 295 2.10 25.20 10.57
N GLY A 296 2.63 24.69 11.69
CA GLY A 296 1.84 24.36 12.88
C GLY A 296 1.09 25.57 13.44
N LYS A 297 1.77 26.72 13.57
CA LYS A 297 1.14 27.98 14.01
C LYS A 297 0.07 28.48 13.03
N GLU A 298 0.33 28.39 11.72
CA GLU A 298 -0.64 28.78 10.68
C GLU A 298 -1.88 27.88 10.71
N ASN A 299 -1.71 26.57 10.89
CA ASN A 299 -2.81 25.61 11.00
C ASN A 299 -3.69 25.88 12.24
N GLU A 300 -3.08 26.13 13.40
CA GLU A 300 -3.82 26.51 14.61
C GLU A 300 -4.58 27.84 14.45
N ALA A 301 -3.98 28.82 13.76
CA ALA A 301 -4.68 30.06 13.43
C ALA A 301 -5.89 29.83 12.50
N LEU A 302 -5.76 28.95 11.50
CA LEU A 302 -6.85 28.58 10.61
C LEU A 302 -7.97 27.84 11.34
N LYS A 303 -7.65 26.90 12.23
CA LYS A 303 -8.64 26.21 13.07
C LYS A 303 -9.47 27.19 13.89
N ARG A 304 -8.84 28.20 14.50
CA ARG A 304 -9.56 29.27 15.23
C ARG A 304 -10.49 30.07 14.33
N ARG A 305 -10.07 30.38 13.09
CA ARG A 305 -10.92 31.10 12.11
C ARG A 305 -12.12 30.26 11.67
N VAL A 306 -11.94 28.96 11.48
CA VAL A 306 -13.03 28.03 11.15
C VAL A 306 -14.03 27.97 12.30
N ALA A 307 -13.56 27.75 13.53
CA ALA A 307 -14.42 27.72 14.72
C ALA A 307 -15.22 29.02 14.91
N MET A 308 -14.61 30.19 14.68
CA MET A 308 -15.32 31.47 14.73
C MET A 308 -16.42 31.59 13.66
N ARG A 309 -16.18 31.10 12.45
CA ARG A 309 -17.18 31.11 11.37
C ARG A 309 -18.32 30.13 11.64
N GLU A 310 -18.02 28.96 12.22
CA GLU A 310 -19.03 27.99 12.64
C GLU A 310 -19.92 28.58 13.74
N ASP A 311 -19.36 29.29 14.73
CA ASP A 311 -20.15 30.00 15.75
C ASP A 311 -21.05 31.08 15.13
N GLN A 312 -20.53 31.87 14.18
CA GLN A 312 -21.32 32.86 13.44
C GLN A 312 -22.49 32.23 12.67
N LEU A 313 -22.24 31.12 11.98
CA LEU A 313 -23.30 30.38 11.26
C LEU A 313 -24.35 29.83 12.21
N ASN A 314 -23.93 29.28 13.36
CA ASN A 314 -24.86 28.78 14.37
C ASN A 314 -25.74 29.89 14.94
N ARG A 315 -25.19 31.08 15.21
CA ARG A 315 -25.97 32.25 15.66
C ARG A 315 -27.00 32.69 14.62
N ILE A 316 -26.63 32.76 13.35
CA ILE A 316 -27.56 33.12 12.26
C ILE A 316 -28.68 32.08 12.14
N THR A 317 -28.34 30.80 12.28
CA THR A 317 -29.31 29.70 12.17
C THR A 317 -30.35 29.74 13.29
N VAL A 318 -29.95 30.07 14.53
CA VAL A 318 -30.88 30.18 15.67
C VAL A 318 -31.84 31.36 15.50
N VAL A 319 -31.37 32.51 14.99
CA VAL A 319 -32.23 33.69 14.75
C VAL A 319 -33.28 33.43 13.65
N ALA A 320 -32.98 32.57 12.67
CA ALA A 320 -33.93 32.17 11.64
C ALA A 320 -35.02 31.21 12.14
N CYS A 321 -34.87 30.64 13.35
CA CYS A 321 -35.80 29.68 13.93
C CYS A 321 -36.65 30.23 15.09
N GLU A 322 -36.54 31.51 15.44
CA GLU A 322 -37.47 32.10 16.41
C GLU A 322 -38.88 32.18 15.80
N PRO A 323 -39.89 31.49 16.37
CA PRO A 323 -41.27 31.53 15.91
C PRO A 323 -41.90 32.86 16.35
N GLY A 324 -41.52 33.92 15.65
CA GLY A 324 -42.14 35.24 15.76
C GLY A 324 -43.53 35.25 15.14
N SER A 325 -44.53 35.20 16.02
CA SER A 325 -45.85 35.81 15.85
C SER A 325 -46.87 35.05 15.00
N THR A 326 -47.74 34.34 15.73
CA THR A 326 -49.05 33.80 15.33
C THR A 326 -50.08 34.88 14.96
N ASN A 327 -49.72 35.90 14.18
CA ASN A 327 -50.69 36.88 13.68
C ASN A 327 -50.52 37.08 12.17
N GLY A 328 -51.31 36.32 11.40
CA GLY A 328 -51.52 36.61 9.98
C GLY A 328 -51.53 35.40 9.09
N ARG A 329 -52.58 34.57 9.19
CA ARG A 329 -53.00 33.68 8.10
C ARG A 329 -53.23 34.54 6.84
N LYS A 330 -52.24 34.61 5.94
CA LYS A 330 -52.50 34.76 4.51
C LYS A 330 -51.99 33.51 3.81
N ARG A 331 -52.97 32.64 3.55
CA ARG A 331 -52.87 31.42 2.77
C ARG A 331 -52.52 31.81 1.33
N VAL A 332 -51.24 31.90 1.00
CA VAL A 332 -50.81 31.99 -0.40
C VAL A 332 -50.85 30.57 -0.96
N ARG A 333 -51.92 30.26 -1.69
CA ARG A 333 -51.94 29.14 -2.64
C ARG A 333 -50.78 29.36 -3.61
N ARG A 334 -49.74 28.54 -3.53
CA ARG A 334 -48.83 28.32 -4.66
C ARG A 334 -49.51 27.32 -5.60
N GLU A 335 -50.30 27.84 -6.51
CA GLU A 335 -50.44 27.24 -7.83
C GLU A 335 -49.15 27.57 -8.58
N GLY A 336 -48.48 26.55 -9.12
CA GLY A 336 -47.20 26.75 -9.79
C GLY A 336 -46.48 25.45 -10.11
N ASP A 337 -47.20 24.48 -10.67
CA ASP A 337 -46.58 23.47 -11.53
C ASP A 337 -45.98 24.19 -12.74
N VAL A 338 -44.69 24.52 -12.67
CA VAL A 338 -43.92 24.92 -13.85
C VAL A 338 -43.03 23.74 -14.21
N GLY A 339 -43.58 22.87 -15.07
CA GLY A 339 -42.83 21.86 -15.78
C GLY A 339 -41.76 22.54 -16.65
N ILE A 340 -40.50 22.33 -16.30
CA ILE A 340 -39.38 22.70 -17.15
C ILE A 340 -39.29 21.62 -18.24
N LYS A 341 -39.86 21.92 -19.41
CA LYS A 341 -39.51 21.21 -20.66
C LYS A 341 -38.12 21.66 -21.07
N VAL A 342 -37.15 20.75 -21.00
CA VAL A 342 -35.85 20.91 -21.64
C VAL A 342 -36.00 20.40 -23.07
N GLU A 343 -36.12 21.31 -24.03
CA GLU A 343 -35.94 20.98 -25.44
C GLU A 343 -34.43 20.98 -25.74
N ALA A 344 -33.93 19.80 -26.14
CA ALA A 344 -32.58 19.63 -26.68
C ALA A 344 -32.57 20.06 -28.15
N LYS A 345 -31.55 20.83 -28.53
CA LYS A 345 -31.18 21.11 -29.93
C LYS A 345 -29.93 20.35 -30.28
#